data_AF-A0A0L7KV13-F1
#
_entry.id   AF-A0A0L7KV13-F1
#
_cell.length_a   1.000
_cell.length_b   1.000
_cell.length_c   1.000
_cell.angle_alpha   90.00
_cell.angle_beta   90.00
_cell.angle_gamma   90.00
#
_symmetry.space_group_name_H-M   'P 1'
#
loop_
_entity.id
_entity.type
_entity.pdbx_description
1 polymer ?
#
loop_
_entity_poly.entity_id
_entity_poly.type
_entity_poly.pdbx_seq_one_letter_code
_entity_poly.pdbx_strand_id
1 'polypeptide(L)'
;MEEIMNLLRNMQEENRQMKQDMADMKEDIKNTINSNINQKFKCLEEKNKILENKIQKNKKKLENTPYYIKEDYPPEILNKRKELQIQLEKEREQGKMAFIKGSYKLDKTKKSRATYKNRKPPLTNEENARQYLEVLKEGVLELSWQEHDNIESYYKKIESTVIQSLSSVNSTETSKNIISHETKEMIKRRAELQGKHPRSKEEKKVLSDLYKTTNKLLKKDYEKHRMDTIEENLRKKRSQKRAYKQLDSNKTWVQKLKTSQSSLRYTETRTDIVKTATEYYRELYSCQIYDKIPKNPTETELVQLVESFKEIEILKKIVALKPEKSPGPDGIPNEASRMR
;
A
#
# COMPACT_ATOMS: atom_id res chain seq x y z
N MET A 1 0.75 -43.25 59.68
CA MET A 1 -0.09 -43.71 58.55
C MET A 1 -0.29 -42.59 57.54
N GLU A 2 -0.82 -41.44 57.94
CA GLU A 2 -1.00 -40.25 57.09
C GLU A 2 0.30 -39.77 56.41
N GLU A 3 1.40 -39.67 57.18
CA GLU A 3 2.70 -39.22 56.68
C GLU A 3 3.28 -40.17 55.62
N ILE A 4 3.10 -41.48 55.81
CA ILE A 4 3.56 -42.52 54.86
C ILE A 4 2.75 -42.43 53.56
N MET A 5 1.43 -42.18 53.65
CA MET A 5 0.57 -42.01 52.48
C MET A 5 0.88 -40.72 51.71
N ASN A 6 1.26 -39.65 52.40
CA ASN A 6 1.68 -38.40 51.76
C ASN A 6 3.05 -38.57 51.06
N LEU A 7 3.99 -39.27 51.69
CA LEU A 7 5.28 -39.59 51.08
C LEU A 7 5.10 -40.42 49.79
N LEU A 8 4.24 -41.44 49.82
CA LEU A 8 3.95 -42.27 48.65
C LEU A 8 3.27 -41.47 47.52
N ARG A 9 2.36 -40.55 47.85
CA ARG A 9 1.74 -39.65 46.86
C ARG A 9 2.76 -38.73 46.20
N ASN A 10 3.65 -38.13 47.00
CA ASN A 10 4.70 -37.26 46.47
C ASN A 10 5.65 -38.04 45.55
N MET A 11 6.06 -39.25 45.94
CA MET A 11 6.88 -40.11 45.08
C MET A 11 6.17 -40.49 43.77
N GLN A 12 4.86 -40.71 43.79
CA GLN A 12 4.09 -40.98 42.57
C GLN A 12 4.02 -39.75 41.66
N GLU A 13 3.83 -38.56 42.22
CA GLU A 13 3.78 -37.30 41.47
C GLU A 13 5.16 -36.96 40.88
N GLU A 14 6.24 -37.11 41.64
CA GLU A 14 7.62 -36.94 41.16
C GLU A 14 7.95 -37.91 40.02
N ASN A 15 7.53 -39.18 40.14
CA ASN A 15 7.71 -40.16 39.07
C ASN A 15 6.89 -39.81 37.81
N ARG A 16 5.70 -39.22 37.98
CA ARG A 16 4.88 -38.76 36.87
C ARG A 16 5.52 -37.55 36.18
N GLN A 17 6.01 -36.59 36.96
CA GLN A 17 6.70 -35.41 36.46
C GLN A 17 7.97 -35.81 35.71
N MET A 18 8.78 -36.70 36.28
CA MET A 18 10.01 -37.19 35.62
C MET A 18 9.72 -37.90 34.29
N LYS A 19 8.60 -38.62 34.17
CA LYS A 19 8.17 -39.23 32.89
C LYS A 19 7.75 -38.17 31.87
N GLN A 20 7.09 -37.10 32.32
CA GLN A 20 6.69 -35.98 31.48
C GLN A 20 7.92 -35.22 30.97
N ASP A 21 8.86 -34.89 31.86
CA ASP A 21 10.10 -34.20 31.51
C ASP A 21 10.94 -35.01 30.51
N MET A 22 10.99 -36.34 30.66
CA MET A 22 11.64 -37.22 29.68
C MET A 22 10.94 -37.24 28.32
N ALA A 23 9.61 -37.10 28.27
CA ALA A 23 8.86 -37.04 27.03
C ALA A 23 9.11 -35.70 26.31
N ASP A 24 9.07 -34.60 27.06
CA ASP A 24 9.29 -33.25 26.54
C ASP A 24 10.74 -33.11 26.01
N MET A 25 11.72 -33.59 26.78
CA MET A 25 13.12 -33.60 26.34
C MET A 25 13.35 -34.41 25.05
N LYS A 26 12.65 -35.54 24.87
CA LYS A 26 12.73 -36.34 23.63
C LYS A 26 12.17 -35.57 22.44
N GLU A 27 11.05 -34.87 22.61
CA GLU A 27 10.43 -34.09 21.54
C GLU A 27 11.30 -32.87 21.18
N ASP A 28 11.91 -32.21 22.16
CA ASP A 28 12.86 -31.11 21.95
C ASP A 28 14.11 -31.54 21.18
N ILE A 29 14.69 -32.70 21.53
CA ILE A 29 15.84 -33.26 20.81
C ILE A 29 15.45 -33.55 19.35
N LYS A 30 14.30 -34.19 19.14
CA LYS A 30 13.79 -34.51 17.79
C LYS A 30 13.56 -33.24 16.96
N ASN A 31 12.93 -32.23 17.55
CA ASN A 31 12.67 -30.95 16.88
C ASN A 31 13.97 -30.21 16.55
N THR A 32 14.94 -30.23 17.46
CA THR A 32 16.27 -29.63 17.24
C THR A 32 17.03 -30.33 16.12
N ILE A 33 17.03 -31.66 16.08
CA ILE A 33 17.66 -32.44 15.01
C ILE A 33 17.00 -32.13 13.66
N ASN A 34 15.67 -32.18 13.60
CA ASN A 34 14.93 -31.91 12.36
C ASN A 34 15.16 -30.48 11.86
N SER A 35 15.16 -29.48 12.75
CA SER A 35 15.43 -28.09 12.41
C SER A 35 16.84 -27.92 11.81
N ASN A 36 17.86 -28.51 12.45
CA ASN A 36 19.24 -28.47 11.97
C ASN A 36 19.42 -29.15 10.61
N ILE A 37 18.77 -30.32 10.41
CA ILE A 37 18.81 -31.05 9.14
C ILE A 37 18.15 -30.22 8.03
N ASN A 38 16.96 -29.68 8.27
CA ASN A 38 16.25 -28.85 7.31
C ASN A 38 17.05 -27.59 6.94
N GLN A 39 17.71 -26.97 7.91
CA GLN A 39 18.58 -25.82 7.66
C GLN A 39 19.78 -26.18 6.78
N LYS A 40 20.40 -27.36 7.00
CA LYS A 40 21.48 -27.86 6.15
C LYS A 40 21.02 -28.13 4.72
N PHE A 41 19.85 -28.75 4.54
CA PHE A 41 19.26 -28.99 3.21
C PHE A 41 18.99 -27.68 2.48
N LYS A 42 18.38 -26.70 3.15
CA LYS A 42 18.15 -25.37 2.57
C LYS A 42 19.45 -24.68 2.14
N CYS A 43 20.50 -24.82 2.94
CA CYS A 43 21.82 -24.29 2.58
C CYS A 43 22.41 -24.98 1.34
N LEU A 44 22.22 -26.30 1.21
CA LEU A 44 22.67 -27.07 0.05
C LEU A 44 21.92 -26.68 -1.23
N GLU A 45 20.59 -26.54 -1.15
CA GLU A 45 19.77 -26.08 -2.28
C GLU A 45 20.21 -24.71 -2.80
N GLU A 46 20.47 -23.76 -1.88
CA GLU A 46 20.93 -22.42 -2.25
C GLU A 46 22.33 -22.47 -2.90
N LYS A 47 23.24 -23.29 -2.38
CA LYS A 47 24.57 -23.49 -2.97
C LYS A 47 24.49 -24.08 -4.38
N ASN A 48 23.63 -25.08 -4.59
CA ASN A 48 23.41 -25.68 -5.90
C ASN A 48 22.87 -24.64 -6.90
N LYS A 49 21.88 -23.86 -6.48
CA LYS A 49 21.33 -22.77 -7.29
C LYS A 49 22.38 -21.72 -7.67
N ILE A 50 23.27 -21.35 -6.76
CA ILE A 50 24.39 -20.44 -7.05
C ILE A 50 25.33 -21.06 -8.09
N LEU A 51 25.63 -22.35 -7.96
CA LEU A 51 26.50 -23.07 -8.87
C LEU A 51 25.90 -23.15 -10.27
N GLU A 52 24.63 -23.53 -10.41
CA GLU A 52 23.89 -23.55 -11.67
C GLU A 52 23.93 -22.19 -12.37
N ASN A 53 23.70 -21.11 -11.62
CA ASN A 53 23.77 -19.75 -12.17
C ASN A 53 25.18 -19.38 -12.66
N LYS A 54 26.23 -19.80 -11.95
CA LYS A 54 27.62 -19.59 -12.39
C LYS A 54 27.94 -20.38 -13.65
N ILE A 55 27.48 -21.62 -13.73
CA ILE A 55 27.63 -22.50 -14.91
C ILE A 55 26.93 -21.85 -16.11
N GLN A 56 25.69 -21.40 -15.95
CA GLN A 56 24.92 -20.79 -17.03
C GLN A 56 25.54 -19.47 -17.52
N LYS A 57 26.03 -18.61 -16.62
CA LYS A 57 26.74 -17.38 -17.00
C LYS A 57 28.00 -17.65 -17.82
N ASN A 58 28.70 -18.75 -17.52
CA ASN A 58 29.93 -19.12 -18.21
C ASN A 58 29.70 -20.04 -19.42
N LYS A 59 28.45 -20.39 -19.76
CA LYS A 59 28.11 -21.30 -20.86
C LYS A 59 28.74 -20.91 -22.20
N LYS A 60 28.84 -19.61 -22.49
CA LYS A 60 29.46 -19.10 -23.74
C LYS A 60 30.94 -19.46 -23.88
N LYS A 61 31.66 -19.66 -22.77
CA LYS A 61 33.08 -20.05 -22.78
C LYS A 61 33.30 -21.49 -23.27
N LEU A 62 32.23 -22.29 -23.34
CA LEU A 62 32.26 -23.68 -23.81
C LEU A 62 31.86 -23.82 -25.28
N GLU A 63 31.49 -22.74 -25.98
CA GLU A 63 31.06 -22.80 -27.39
C GLU A 63 32.15 -23.33 -28.33
N ASN A 64 33.43 -23.14 -27.97
CA ASN A 64 34.58 -23.61 -28.75
C ASN A 64 35.22 -24.89 -28.19
N THR A 65 34.58 -25.56 -27.22
CA THR A 65 35.08 -26.83 -26.66
C THR A 65 34.17 -27.98 -27.09
N PRO A 66 34.65 -29.22 -27.11
CA PRO A 66 33.82 -30.40 -27.42
C PRO A 66 32.80 -30.73 -26.31
N TYR A 67 32.74 -29.95 -25.23
CA TYR A 67 31.89 -30.19 -24.08
C TYR A 67 30.64 -29.31 -24.15
N TYR A 68 29.46 -29.91 -24.01
CA TYR A 68 28.19 -29.19 -23.92
C TYR A 68 27.50 -29.48 -22.59
N ILE A 69 26.88 -28.45 -22.01
CA ILE A 69 26.07 -28.60 -20.79
C ILE A 69 24.67 -29.02 -21.23
N LYS A 70 24.26 -30.23 -20.82
CA LYS A 70 22.90 -30.71 -20.97
C LYS A 70 22.13 -30.44 -19.68
N GLU A 71 20.91 -29.92 -19.80
CA GLU A 71 19.99 -29.83 -18.66
C GLU A 71 19.58 -31.25 -18.25
N ASP A 72 19.68 -31.54 -16.95
CA ASP A 72 19.23 -32.81 -16.39
C ASP A 72 17.71 -32.75 -16.20
N TYR A 73 16.98 -33.16 -17.23
CA TYR A 73 15.52 -33.17 -17.20
C TYR A 73 15.00 -34.48 -16.58
N PRO A 74 13.88 -34.43 -15.82
CA PRO A 74 13.18 -35.62 -15.37
C PRO A 74 12.91 -36.62 -16.51
N PRO A 75 12.95 -37.95 -16.24
CA PRO A 75 12.74 -38.99 -17.25
C PRO A 75 11.48 -38.82 -18.10
N GLU A 76 10.39 -38.32 -17.49
CA GLU A 76 9.12 -38.03 -18.16
C GLU A 76 9.27 -36.99 -19.28
N ILE A 77 10.01 -35.89 -19.03
CA ILE A 77 10.26 -34.84 -20.01
C ILE A 77 11.16 -35.37 -21.14
N LEU A 78 12.15 -36.20 -20.80
CA LEU A 78 13.04 -36.82 -21.79
C LEU A 78 12.27 -37.77 -22.71
N ASN A 79 11.39 -38.60 -22.15
CA ASN A 79 10.55 -39.52 -22.94
C ASN A 79 9.61 -38.75 -23.86
N LYS A 80 8.95 -37.70 -23.36
CA LYS A 80 8.07 -36.87 -24.20
C LYS A 80 8.83 -36.16 -25.32
N ARG A 81 10.06 -35.73 -25.05
CA ARG A 81 10.93 -35.11 -26.06
C ARG A 81 11.34 -36.09 -27.16
N LYS A 82 11.62 -37.35 -26.82
CA LYS A 82 11.90 -38.41 -27.80
C LYS A 82 10.71 -38.63 -28.74
N GLU A 83 9.49 -38.70 -28.21
CA GLU A 83 8.27 -38.82 -29.03
C GLU A 83 8.12 -37.64 -30.00
N LEU A 84 8.28 -36.41 -29.50
CA LEU A 84 8.16 -35.20 -30.32
C LEU A 84 9.26 -35.09 -31.38
N GLN A 85 10.43 -35.65 -31.12
CA GLN A 85 11.54 -35.67 -32.08
C GLN A 85 11.20 -36.50 -33.31
N ILE A 86 10.56 -37.65 -33.12
CA ILE A 86 10.07 -38.50 -34.21
C ILE A 86 9.04 -37.75 -35.07
N GLN A 87 8.13 -37.00 -34.43
CA GLN A 87 7.12 -36.22 -35.15
C GLN A 87 7.74 -35.04 -35.92
N LEU A 88 8.72 -34.37 -35.31
CA LEU A 88 9.44 -33.26 -35.94
C LEU A 88 10.23 -33.70 -37.17
N GLU A 89 10.84 -34.89 -37.14
CA GLU A 89 11.54 -35.47 -38.30
C GLU A 89 10.58 -35.64 -39.49
N LYS A 90 9.41 -36.24 -39.25
CA LYS A 90 8.35 -36.42 -40.25
C LYS A 90 7.86 -35.09 -40.84
N GLU A 91 7.70 -34.07 -40.01
CA GLU A 91 7.26 -32.75 -40.49
C GLU A 91 8.33 -32.06 -41.35
N ARG A 92 9.61 -32.27 -41.04
CA ARG A 92 10.73 -31.76 -41.85
C ARG A 92 10.88 -32.50 -43.17
N GLU A 93 10.70 -33.82 -43.17
CA GLU A 93 10.65 -34.63 -44.40
C GLU A 93 9.50 -34.19 -45.32
N GLN A 94 8.38 -33.74 -44.75
CA GLN A 94 7.27 -33.12 -45.48
C GLN A 94 7.55 -31.66 -45.93
N GLY A 95 8.77 -31.15 -45.76
CA GLY A 95 9.16 -29.80 -46.15
C GLY A 95 8.64 -28.68 -45.22
N LYS A 96 8.09 -29.02 -44.04
CA LYS A 96 7.60 -28.01 -43.08
C LYS A 96 8.72 -27.60 -42.12
N MET A 97 8.79 -26.30 -41.82
CA MET A 97 9.75 -25.78 -40.86
C MET A 97 9.26 -25.98 -39.42
N ALA A 98 9.71 -27.06 -38.77
CA ALA A 98 9.33 -27.44 -37.40
C ALA A 98 10.51 -27.39 -36.41
N PHE A 99 10.24 -27.00 -35.15
CA PHE A 99 11.20 -26.94 -34.04
C PHE A 99 10.53 -27.28 -32.69
N ILE A 100 11.23 -28.03 -31.83
CA ILE A 100 10.78 -28.32 -30.45
C ILE A 100 11.24 -27.18 -29.54
N LYS A 101 10.28 -26.41 -28.99
CA LYS A 101 10.56 -25.35 -28.02
C LYS A 101 10.36 -25.87 -26.59
N GLY A 102 11.34 -25.62 -25.71
CA GLY A 102 11.21 -25.92 -24.29
C GLY A 102 10.09 -25.08 -23.66
N SER A 103 9.21 -25.72 -22.88
CA SER A 103 8.19 -25.00 -22.11
C SER A 103 8.81 -24.44 -20.83
N TYR A 104 9.37 -23.24 -20.88
CA TYR A 104 9.60 -22.47 -19.66
C TYR A 104 8.22 -21.98 -19.19
N LYS A 105 7.68 -22.58 -18.12
CA LYS A 105 6.59 -21.93 -17.37
C LYS A 105 7.22 -20.72 -16.68
N LEU A 106 7.24 -19.58 -17.38
CA LEU A 106 7.39 -18.30 -16.71
C LEU A 106 6.13 -18.15 -15.84
N ASP A 107 6.27 -18.36 -14.54
CA ASP A 107 5.23 -17.99 -13.60
C ASP A 107 4.89 -16.53 -13.89
N LYS A 108 3.66 -16.29 -14.34
CA LYS A 108 3.17 -14.93 -14.50
C LYS A 108 3.30 -14.31 -13.12
N THR A 109 4.24 -13.38 -12.97
CA THR A 109 4.37 -12.64 -11.72
C THR A 109 2.99 -12.08 -11.40
N LYS A 110 2.42 -12.44 -10.25
CA LYS A 110 1.13 -11.89 -9.82
C LYS A 110 1.29 -10.38 -9.88
N LYS A 111 0.50 -9.72 -10.74
CA LYS A 111 0.49 -8.26 -10.84
C LYS A 111 0.03 -7.71 -9.48
N SER A 112 0.98 -7.38 -8.63
CA SER A 112 0.70 -6.72 -7.37
C SER A 112 0.45 -5.24 -7.66
N ARG A 113 -0.62 -4.68 -7.08
CA ARG A 113 -0.86 -3.22 -7.12
C ARG A 113 0.30 -2.43 -6.51
N ALA A 114 1.11 -3.05 -5.64
CA ALA A 114 2.26 -2.40 -5.00
C ALA A 114 3.48 -2.25 -5.92
N THR A 115 3.65 -3.09 -6.94
CA THR A 115 4.78 -3.03 -7.89
C THR A 115 4.40 -2.45 -9.24
N TYR A 116 3.16 -1.97 -9.41
CA TYR A 116 2.73 -1.30 -10.62
C TYR A 116 3.38 0.09 -10.70
N LYS A 117 4.56 0.16 -11.32
CA LYS A 117 5.13 1.46 -11.72
C LYS A 117 4.21 2.06 -12.77
N ASN A 118 3.76 3.29 -12.56
CA ASN A 118 3.12 4.09 -13.60
C ASN A 118 4.10 4.19 -14.76
N ARG A 119 3.89 3.39 -15.81
CA ARG A 119 4.55 3.65 -17.09
C ARG A 119 4.09 5.03 -17.53
N LYS A 120 5.01 5.90 -17.95
CA LYS A 120 4.65 7.18 -18.57
C LYS A 120 3.61 6.86 -19.66
N PRO A 121 2.47 7.58 -19.71
CA PRO A 121 1.46 7.28 -20.70
C PRO A 121 2.11 7.34 -22.09
N PRO A 122 1.81 6.37 -22.97
CA PRO A 122 2.26 6.46 -24.36
C PRO A 122 1.71 7.77 -24.96
N LEU A 123 2.37 8.30 -26.01
CA LEU A 123 1.84 9.43 -26.78
C LEU A 123 0.49 9.02 -27.39
N THR A 124 -0.59 9.24 -26.65
CA THR A 124 -1.92 8.70 -26.94
C THR A 124 -2.63 9.43 -28.07
N ASN A 125 -2.14 10.61 -28.45
CA ASN A 125 -2.71 11.47 -29.47
C ASN A 125 -1.71 11.69 -30.61
N GLU A 126 -2.19 11.64 -31.86
CA GLU A 126 -1.37 11.85 -33.05
C GLU A 126 -0.75 13.25 -33.08
N GLU A 127 -1.47 14.25 -32.58
CA GLU A 127 -0.97 15.62 -32.47
C GLU A 127 0.20 15.73 -31.49
N ASN A 128 0.08 15.09 -30.33
CA ASN A 128 1.15 15.04 -29.34
C ASN A 128 2.38 14.29 -29.88
N ALA A 129 2.17 13.27 -30.72
CA ALA A 129 3.25 12.56 -31.39
C ALA A 129 3.99 13.45 -32.41
N ARG A 130 3.26 14.27 -33.17
CA ARG A 130 3.85 15.24 -34.11
C ARG A 130 4.65 16.31 -33.37
N GLN A 131 4.06 16.91 -32.33
CA GLN A 131 4.72 17.91 -31.51
C GLN A 131 5.99 17.37 -30.81
N TYR A 132 5.94 16.13 -30.32
CA TYR A 132 7.12 15.46 -29.75
C TYR A 132 8.25 15.32 -30.79
N LEU A 133 7.90 14.88 -31.99
CA LEU A 133 8.88 14.71 -33.07
C LEU A 133 9.50 16.04 -33.50
N GLU A 134 8.73 17.11 -33.52
CA GLU A 134 9.22 18.45 -33.86
C GLU A 134 10.21 18.97 -32.80
N VAL A 135 9.82 18.94 -31.53
CA VAL A 135 10.70 19.33 -30.39
C VAL A 135 11.94 18.45 -30.29
N LEU A 136 11.82 17.15 -30.62
CA LEU A 136 12.97 16.25 -30.63
C LEU A 136 13.94 16.57 -31.78
N LYS A 137 13.42 16.92 -32.97
CA LYS A 137 14.25 17.31 -34.11
C LYS A 137 15.06 18.57 -33.79
N GLU A 138 14.43 19.57 -33.17
CA GLU A 138 15.11 20.78 -32.71
C GLU A 138 16.19 20.48 -31.68
N GLY A 139 15.88 19.68 -30.64
CA GLY A 139 16.84 19.31 -29.61
C GLY A 139 18.01 18.45 -30.11
N VAL A 140 17.82 17.70 -31.19
CA VAL A 140 18.89 16.92 -31.85
C VAL A 140 19.82 17.80 -32.69
N LEU A 141 19.33 18.92 -33.23
CA LEU A 141 20.17 19.88 -33.95
C LEU A 141 21.17 20.59 -33.01
N GLU A 142 20.82 20.74 -31.74
CA GLU A 142 21.68 21.34 -30.71
C GLU A 142 22.69 20.35 -30.10
N LEU A 143 22.56 19.05 -30.38
CA LEU A 143 23.43 17.99 -29.86
C LEU A 143 24.78 17.98 -30.59
N SER A 144 25.76 18.69 -30.04
CA SER A 144 27.16 18.68 -30.50
C SER A 144 28.08 17.92 -29.56
N TRP A 145 29.06 17.22 -30.15
CA TRP A 145 30.14 16.60 -29.40
C TRP A 145 31.18 17.67 -29.04
N GLN A 146 31.45 17.84 -27.75
CA GLN A 146 32.46 18.77 -27.25
C GLN A 146 33.77 18.03 -26.92
N GLU A 147 34.91 18.72 -26.98
CA GLU A 147 36.26 18.13 -26.79
C GLU A 147 36.45 17.38 -25.45
N HIS A 148 35.67 17.72 -24.42
CA HIS A 148 35.73 17.10 -23.10
C HIS A 148 34.67 16.02 -22.85
N ASP A 149 33.82 15.71 -23.83
CA ASP A 149 32.81 14.68 -23.65
C ASP A 149 33.39 13.28 -23.82
N ASN A 150 33.21 12.46 -22.78
CA ASN A 150 33.34 11.01 -22.91
C ASN A 150 32.04 10.41 -23.51
N ILE A 151 32.15 9.17 -24.00
CA ILE A 151 31.04 8.45 -24.63
C ILE A 151 29.80 8.42 -23.72
N GLU A 152 29.98 8.20 -22.41
CA GLU A 152 28.89 8.14 -21.44
C GLU A 152 28.18 9.50 -21.27
N SER A 153 28.94 10.60 -21.24
CA SER A 153 28.44 11.98 -21.20
C SER A 153 27.59 12.27 -22.42
N TYR A 154 28.06 11.90 -23.61
CA TYR A 154 27.32 12.10 -24.84
C TYR A 154 26.01 11.28 -24.86
N TYR A 155 26.04 10.02 -24.43
CA TYR A 155 24.82 9.22 -24.26
C TYR A 155 23.84 9.85 -23.26
N LYS A 156 24.31 10.39 -22.14
CA LYS A 156 23.48 11.10 -21.17
C LYS A 156 22.86 12.37 -21.75
N LYS A 157 23.57 13.09 -22.64
CA LYS A 157 23.01 14.25 -23.35
C LYS A 157 21.85 13.80 -24.26
N ILE A 158 22.04 12.76 -25.06
CA ILE A 158 20.98 12.19 -25.91
C ILE A 158 19.79 11.75 -25.06
N GLU A 159 20.04 11.01 -23.97
CA GLU A 159 19.00 10.56 -23.05
C GLU A 159 18.23 11.74 -22.44
N SER A 160 18.94 12.78 -22.02
CA SER A 160 18.34 13.99 -21.45
C SER A 160 17.48 14.73 -22.47
N THR A 161 17.96 14.90 -23.71
CA THR A 161 17.20 15.52 -24.80
C THR A 161 15.91 14.75 -25.05
N VAL A 162 15.97 13.41 -25.19
CA VAL A 162 14.79 12.57 -25.38
C VAL A 162 13.80 12.70 -24.22
N ILE A 163 14.29 12.72 -22.97
CA ILE A 163 13.44 12.88 -21.79
C ILE A 163 12.79 14.26 -21.74
N GLN A 164 13.54 15.32 -22.07
CA GLN A 164 13.05 16.70 -22.07
C GLN A 164 12.00 16.92 -23.16
N SER A 165 12.24 16.47 -24.39
CA SER A 165 11.26 16.55 -25.48
C SER A 165 9.96 15.83 -25.11
N LEU A 166 10.05 14.69 -24.41
CA LEU A 166 8.86 13.98 -23.91
C LEU A 166 8.17 14.75 -22.77
N SER A 167 8.92 15.45 -21.92
CA SER A 167 8.35 16.23 -20.82
C SER A 167 7.58 17.47 -21.31
N SER A 168 8.06 18.13 -22.37
CA SER A 168 7.41 19.32 -22.96
C SER A 168 6.04 19.02 -23.56
N VAL A 169 5.84 17.81 -24.09
CA VAL A 169 4.53 17.37 -24.61
C VAL A 169 3.59 16.95 -23.48
N ASN A 170 4.10 16.27 -22.45
CA ASN A 170 3.30 15.83 -21.32
C ASN A 170 2.93 16.97 -20.34
N SER A 171 3.72 18.05 -20.28
CA SER A 171 3.43 19.22 -19.44
C SER A 171 2.24 20.04 -19.93
N THR A 172 1.69 19.76 -21.11
CA THR A 172 0.41 20.35 -21.58
C THR A 172 -0.80 19.90 -20.74
N GLU A 173 -0.70 18.79 -19.99
CA GLU A 173 -1.59 18.51 -18.86
C GLU A 173 -1.19 19.35 -17.63
N THR A 174 -0.91 20.64 -17.83
CA THR A 174 -0.84 21.59 -16.71
C THR A 174 -2.15 21.46 -15.95
N SER A 175 -2.06 21.28 -14.64
CA SER A 175 -3.22 21.23 -13.76
C SER A 175 -4.18 22.35 -14.16
N LYS A 176 -5.35 21.99 -14.71
CA LYS A 176 -6.31 22.96 -15.26
C LYS A 176 -6.51 24.04 -14.20
N ASN A 177 -6.01 25.25 -14.47
CA ASN A 177 -6.00 26.29 -13.46
C ASN A 177 -7.44 26.76 -13.27
N ILE A 178 -8.02 26.45 -12.11
CA ILE A 178 -9.41 26.76 -11.80
C ILE A 178 -9.63 28.28 -11.83
N ILE A 179 -8.61 29.06 -11.50
CA ILE A 179 -8.68 30.50 -11.31
C ILE A 179 -8.32 31.23 -12.60
N SER A 180 -9.21 32.12 -13.04
CA SER A 180 -9.03 32.90 -14.27
C SER A 180 -7.88 33.91 -14.16
N HIS A 181 -7.42 34.43 -15.30
CA HIS A 181 -6.39 35.47 -15.34
C HIS A 181 -6.83 36.74 -14.60
N GLU A 182 -8.06 37.20 -14.86
CA GLU A 182 -8.65 38.38 -14.22
C GLU A 182 -8.64 38.25 -12.68
N THR A 183 -9.05 37.09 -12.17
CA THR A 183 -9.06 36.82 -10.73
C THR A 183 -7.65 36.88 -10.14
N LYS A 184 -6.63 36.38 -10.86
CA LYS A 184 -5.23 36.45 -10.43
C LYS A 184 -4.71 37.88 -10.39
N GLU A 185 -5.05 38.71 -11.38
CA GLU A 185 -4.68 40.12 -11.39
C GLU A 185 -5.30 40.86 -10.20
N MET A 186 -6.57 40.59 -9.88
CA MET A 186 -7.25 41.16 -8.71
C MET A 186 -6.59 40.73 -7.39
N ILE A 187 -6.18 39.46 -7.28
CA ILE A 187 -5.41 38.94 -6.13
C ILE A 187 -4.06 39.66 -6.01
N LYS A 188 -3.34 39.81 -7.12
CA LYS A 188 -2.05 40.50 -7.17
C LYS A 188 -2.20 41.95 -6.74
N ARG A 189 -3.19 42.66 -7.29
CA ARG A 189 -3.47 44.05 -6.95
C ARG A 189 -3.87 44.22 -5.48
N ARG A 190 -4.63 43.28 -4.94
CA ARG A 190 -4.95 43.23 -3.51
C ARG A 190 -3.69 43.07 -2.66
N ALA A 191 -2.77 42.18 -3.05
CA ALA A 191 -1.52 41.96 -2.32
C ALA A 191 -0.61 43.21 -2.31
N GLU A 192 -0.50 43.89 -3.45
CA GLU A 192 0.23 45.16 -3.57
C GLU A 192 -0.29 46.23 -2.61
N LEU A 193 -1.63 46.38 -2.51
CA LEU A 193 -2.27 47.36 -1.61
C LEU A 193 -2.23 46.94 -0.14
N GLN A 194 -2.20 45.64 0.17
CA GLN A 194 -2.00 45.14 1.53
C GLN A 194 -0.62 45.50 2.06
N GLY A 195 0.42 45.39 1.22
CA GLY A 195 1.82 45.66 1.57
C GLY A 195 2.17 47.14 1.74
N LYS A 196 1.36 48.07 1.20
CA LYS A 196 1.56 49.51 1.41
C LYS A 196 1.07 49.91 2.81
N HIS A 197 1.94 50.58 3.59
CA HIS A 197 1.59 51.22 4.85
C HIS A 197 2.40 52.51 5.04
N PRO A 198 1.79 53.62 5.48
CA PRO A 198 0.35 53.82 5.76
C PRO A 198 -0.49 53.94 4.48
N ARG A 199 -1.79 53.61 4.55
CA ARG A 199 -2.74 53.68 3.41
C ARG A 199 -3.67 54.87 3.54
N SER A 200 -3.95 55.53 2.42
CA SER A 200 -4.99 56.58 2.35
C SER A 200 -6.40 56.02 2.58
N LYS A 201 -7.37 56.90 2.87
CA LYS A 201 -8.78 56.54 3.02
C LYS A 201 -9.34 55.91 1.74
N GLU A 202 -8.94 56.44 0.58
CA GLU A 202 -9.32 55.94 -0.75
C GLU A 202 -8.73 54.54 -0.99
N GLU A 203 -7.46 54.33 -0.65
CA GLU A 203 -6.79 53.04 -0.80
C GLU A 203 -7.39 51.96 0.12
N LYS A 204 -7.82 52.33 1.32
CA LYS A 204 -8.57 51.43 2.23
C LYS A 204 -9.92 51.03 1.62
N LYS A 205 -10.63 51.97 1.00
CA LYS A 205 -11.90 51.69 0.30
C LYS A 205 -11.68 50.77 -0.90
N VAL A 206 -10.71 51.09 -1.77
CA VAL A 206 -10.32 50.25 -2.92
C VAL A 206 -9.96 48.84 -2.47
N LEU A 207 -9.19 48.71 -1.38
CA LEU A 207 -8.83 47.40 -0.85
C LEU A 207 -10.07 46.60 -0.39
N SER A 208 -11.02 47.24 0.30
CA SER A 208 -12.28 46.62 0.71
C SER A 208 -13.09 46.12 -0.49
N ASP A 209 -13.16 46.92 -1.56
CA ASP A 209 -13.85 46.56 -2.79
C ASP A 209 -13.12 45.42 -3.52
N LEU A 210 -11.78 45.43 -3.56
CA LEU A 210 -10.97 44.33 -4.10
C LEU A 210 -11.25 43.01 -3.37
N TYR A 211 -11.39 42.99 -2.04
CA TYR A 211 -11.76 41.77 -1.31
C TYR A 211 -13.11 41.21 -1.78
N LYS A 212 -14.13 42.07 -1.88
CA LYS A 212 -15.48 41.66 -2.30
C LYS A 212 -15.48 41.15 -3.73
N THR A 213 -14.85 41.89 -4.64
CA THR A 213 -14.81 41.53 -6.06
C THR A 213 -14.00 40.26 -6.29
N THR A 214 -12.83 40.12 -5.64
CA THR A 214 -12.01 38.91 -5.72
C THR A 214 -12.79 37.68 -5.24
N ASN A 215 -13.50 37.76 -4.12
CA ASN A 215 -14.30 36.64 -3.62
C ASN A 215 -15.46 36.28 -4.57
N LYS A 216 -16.12 37.28 -5.17
CA LYS A 216 -17.17 37.04 -6.17
C LYS A 216 -16.61 36.34 -7.42
N LEU A 217 -15.47 36.79 -7.92
CA LEU A 217 -14.79 36.19 -9.07
C LEU A 217 -14.32 34.77 -8.78
N LEU A 218 -13.71 34.53 -7.62
CA LEU A 218 -13.34 33.17 -7.18
C LEU A 218 -14.55 32.24 -7.16
N LYS A 219 -15.68 32.68 -6.59
CA LYS A 219 -16.90 31.85 -6.55
C LYS A 219 -17.36 31.47 -7.96
N LYS A 220 -17.37 32.43 -8.89
CA LYS A 220 -17.72 32.20 -10.31
C LYS A 220 -16.75 31.23 -10.98
N ASP A 221 -15.45 31.40 -10.75
CA ASP A 221 -14.40 30.52 -11.32
C ASP A 221 -14.58 29.06 -10.85
N TYR A 222 -14.83 28.85 -9.56
CA TYR A 222 -15.10 27.51 -9.00
C TYR A 222 -16.43 26.92 -9.50
N GLU A 223 -17.48 27.72 -9.62
CA GLU A 223 -18.77 27.29 -10.19
C GLU A 223 -18.60 26.86 -11.65
N LYS A 224 -17.88 27.65 -12.45
CA LYS A 224 -17.57 27.31 -13.85
C LYS A 224 -16.80 26.01 -13.95
N HIS A 225 -15.69 25.87 -13.21
CA HIS A 225 -14.92 24.63 -13.18
C HIS A 225 -15.75 23.42 -12.75
N ARG A 226 -16.65 23.59 -11.77
CA ARG A 226 -17.58 22.54 -11.33
C ARG A 226 -18.50 22.12 -12.47
N MET A 227 -19.09 23.08 -13.19
CA MET A 227 -19.99 22.81 -14.31
C MET A 227 -19.25 22.14 -15.47
N ASP A 228 -18.09 22.67 -15.86
CA ASP A 228 -17.25 22.12 -16.94
C ASP A 228 -16.85 20.66 -16.63
N THR A 229 -16.47 20.37 -15.38
CA THR A 229 -16.12 19.01 -14.95
C THR A 229 -17.30 18.04 -15.02
N ILE A 230 -18.49 18.51 -14.64
CA ILE A 230 -19.73 17.72 -14.74
C ILE A 230 -20.05 17.46 -16.21
N GLU A 231 -20.05 18.50 -17.04
CA GLU A 231 -20.36 18.39 -18.46
C GLU A 231 -19.37 17.46 -19.18
N GLU A 232 -18.06 17.59 -18.94
CA GLU A 232 -17.03 16.74 -19.54
C GLU A 232 -17.24 15.26 -19.18
N ASN A 233 -17.52 14.95 -17.91
CA ASN A 233 -17.75 13.56 -17.48
C ASN A 233 -19.10 13.02 -17.96
N LEU A 234 -20.12 13.86 -18.12
CA LEU A 234 -21.38 13.47 -18.76
C LEU A 234 -21.16 13.14 -20.25
N ARG A 235 -20.43 13.98 -20.99
CA ARG A 235 -20.11 13.75 -22.41
C ARG A 235 -19.25 12.51 -22.61
N LYS A 236 -18.12 12.38 -21.89
CA LYS A 236 -17.14 11.30 -22.09
C LYS A 236 -17.54 9.96 -21.47
N LYS A 237 -18.15 9.99 -20.28
CA LYS A 237 -18.36 8.79 -19.45
C LYS A 237 -19.83 8.56 -19.08
N ARG A 238 -20.74 9.47 -19.47
CA ARG A 238 -22.18 9.43 -19.14
C ARG A 238 -22.44 9.21 -17.65
N SER A 239 -21.58 9.74 -16.78
CA SER A 239 -21.61 9.42 -15.35
C SER A 239 -21.40 10.66 -14.48
N GLN A 240 -22.48 11.11 -13.86
CA GLN A 240 -22.45 12.20 -12.88
C GLN A 240 -21.68 11.83 -11.60
N LYS A 241 -21.79 10.56 -11.15
CA LYS A 241 -21.07 10.07 -9.96
C LYS A 241 -19.56 10.18 -10.12
N ARG A 242 -19.04 9.95 -11.33
CA ARG A 242 -17.61 10.12 -11.62
C ARG A 242 -17.18 11.59 -11.58
N ALA A 243 -18.04 12.51 -12.04
CA ALA A 243 -17.79 13.95 -11.92
C ALA A 243 -17.68 14.38 -10.46
N TYR A 244 -18.63 13.97 -9.60
CA TYR A 244 -18.57 14.29 -8.18
C TYR A 244 -17.35 13.69 -7.50
N LYS A 245 -16.95 12.47 -7.85
CA LYS A 245 -15.72 11.86 -7.32
C LYS A 245 -14.45 12.62 -7.73
N GLN A 246 -14.43 13.21 -8.93
CA GLN A 246 -13.32 14.05 -9.38
C GLN A 246 -13.29 15.40 -8.66
N LEU A 247 -14.45 15.97 -8.35
CA LEU A 247 -14.58 17.21 -7.59
C LEU A 247 -14.32 17.01 -6.07
N ASP A 248 -14.59 15.83 -5.52
CA ASP A 248 -14.45 15.46 -4.09
C ASP A 248 -13.03 14.93 -3.75
N SER A 249 -11.99 15.32 -4.51
CA SER A 249 -10.62 14.85 -4.29
C SER A 249 -10.00 15.28 -2.96
N ASN A 250 -10.64 16.21 -2.23
CA ASN A 250 -10.18 16.75 -0.96
C ASN A 250 -10.84 16.09 0.27
N LYS A 251 -11.48 14.92 0.09
CA LYS A 251 -12.01 14.17 1.23
C LYS A 251 -10.84 13.75 2.13
N THR A 252 -10.70 14.39 3.28
CA THR A 252 -9.74 13.99 4.30
C THR A 252 -10.07 12.55 4.68
N TRP A 253 -9.22 11.60 4.28
CA TRP A 253 -9.37 10.19 4.62
C TRP A 253 -9.49 10.00 6.14
N VAL A 254 -8.85 10.89 6.89
CA VAL A 254 -8.86 10.91 8.34
C VAL A 254 -10.25 11.33 8.85
N GLN A 255 -10.90 10.41 9.55
CA GLN A 255 -12.14 10.66 10.26
C GLN A 255 -11.85 11.58 11.46
N LYS A 256 -12.47 12.75 11.48
CA LYS A 256 -12.30 13.75 12.54
C LYS A 256 -12.90 13.21 13.84
N LEU A 257 -12.09 13.09 14.91
CA LEU A 257 -12.55 12.69 16.24
C LEU A 257 -12.78 13.92 17.11
N LYS A 258 -13.86 13.92 17.89
CA LYS A 258 -14.13 14.97 18.88
C LYS A 258 -13.24 14.75 20.11
N THR A 259 -12.62 15.82 20.60
CA THR A 259 -11.87 15.78 21.87
C THR A 259 -12.79 15.92 23.08
N SER A 260 -12.44 15.29 24.21
CA SER A 260 -13.18 15.34 25.48
C SER A 260 -13.38 16.76 26.02
N GLN A 261 -12.41 17.64 25.77
CA GLN A 261 -12.39 19.02 26.27
C GLN A 261 -13.26 20.00 25.45
N SER A 262 -13.74 19.62 24.26
CA SER A 262 -14.58 20.50 23.44
C SER A 262 -15.22 19.77 22.27
N SER A 263 -16.56 19.85 22.18
CA SER A 263 -17.34 19.46 21.00
C SER A 263 -16.98 20.23 19.71
N LEU A 264 -16.15 21.28 19.79
CA LEU A 264 -15.73 22.14 18.67
C LEU A 264 -14.32 21.86 18.14
N ARG A 265 -13.48 21.08 18.84
CA ARG A 265 -12.14 20.73 18.35
C ARG A 265 -12.11 19.31 17.79
N TYR A 266 -11.64 19.20 16.55
CA TYR A 266 -11.43 17.95 15.84
C TYR A 266 -9.93 17.67 15.71
N THR A 267 -9.53 16.41 15.85
CA THR A 267 -8.15 16.00 15.55
C THR A 267 -7.97 15.85 14.04
N GLU A 268 -7.28 16.80 13.41
CA GLU A 268 -7.02 16.79 11.97
C GLU A 268 -5.58 16.35 11.66
N THR A 269 -4.65 16.73 12.53
CA THR A 269 -3.22 16.50 12.35
C THR A 269 -2.74 15.26 13.11
N ARG A 270 -1.74 14.54 12.59
CA ARG A 270 -1.13 13.38 13.28
C ARG A 270 -0.69 13.73 14.71
N THR A 271 -0.12 14.92 14.90
CA THR A 271 0.31 15.44 16.20
C THR A 271 -0.86 15.57 17.16
N ASP A 272 -2.00 16.09 16.68
CA ASP A 272 -3.20 16.25 17.48
C ASP A 272 -3.81 14.91 17.85
N ILE A 273 -3.84 13.95 16.91
CA ILE A 273 -4.30 12.58 17.16
C ILE A 273 -3.45 11.92 18.25
N VAL A 274 -2.11 11.99 18.11
CA VAL A 274 -1.19 11.42 19.11
C VAL A 274 -1.40 12.09 20.47
N LYS A 275 -1.47 13.43 20.50
CA LYS A 275 -1.68 14.18 21.74
C LYS A 275 -2.99 13.78 22.43
N THR A 276 -4.10 13.73 21.70
CA THR A 276 -5.40 13.31 22.24
C THR A 276 -5.38 11.86 22.71
N ALA A 277 -4.76 10.95 21.98
CA ALA A 277 -4.61 9.56 22.40
C ALA A 277 -3.77 9.46 23.68
N THR A 278 -2.65 10.18 23.76
CA THR A 278 -1.80 10.23 24.95
C THR A 278 -2.54 10.80 26.15
N GLU A 279 -3.30 11.88 25.99
CA GLU A 279 -4.12 12.45 27.06
C GLU A 279 -5.20 11.47 27.54
N TYR A 280 -5.89 10.80 26.61
CA TYR A 280 -6.89 9.78 26.94
C TYR A 280 -6.29 8.62 27.73
N TYR A 281 -5.17 8.04 27.27
CA TYR A 281 -4.54 6.94 27.99
C TYR A 281 -3.92 7.40 29.31
N ARG A 282 -3.39 8.64 29.36
CA ARG A 282 -2.93 9.22 30.62
C ARG A 282 -4.08 9.32 31.61
N GLU A 283 -5.26 9.78 31.18
CA GLU A 283 -6.45 9.84 32.02
C GLU A 283 -6.89 8.44 32.47
N LEU A 284 -7.00 7.50 31.53
CA LEU A 284 -7.39 6.10 31.77
C LEU A 284 -6.50 5.41 32.79
N TYR A 285 -5.18 5.61 32.68
CA TYR A 285 -4.19 5.00 33.57
C TYR A 285 -3.81 5.89 34.77
N SER A 286 -4.29 7.13 34.85
CA SER A 286 -4.08 8.01 36.01
C SER A 286 -5.05 7.74 37.15
N CYS A 287 -6.09 6.93 36.93
CA CYS A 287 -7.04 6.54 37.96
C CYS A 287 -6.32 5.86 39.14
N GLN A 288 -6.49 6.40 40.35
CA GLN A 288 -6.03 5.84 41.64
C GLN A 288 -6.68 4.49 42.01
N ILE A 289 -7.30 3.79 41.06
CA ILE A 289 -7.94 2.49 41.28
C ILE A 289 -6.86 1.44 41.58
N TYR A 290 -5.68 1.55 40.96
CA TYR A 290 -4.57 0.61 41.19
C TYR A 290 -4.00 0.64 42.62
N ASP A 291 -4.14 1.76 43.34
CA ASP A 291 -3.71 1.87 44.73
C ASP A 291 -4.66 1.16 45.70
N LYS A 292 -5.85 0.76 45.25
CA LYS A 292 -6.88 0.08 46.05
C LYS A 292 -6.98 -1.42 45.79
N ILE A 293 -6.20 -1.97 44.84
CA ILE A 293 -6.24 -3.40 44.50
C ILE A 293 -5.25 -4.13 45.43
N PRO A 294 -5.71 -5.04 46.32
CA PRO A 294 -4.80 -5.80 47.16
C PRO A 294 -3.87 -6.70 46.32
N LYS A 295 -2.62 -6.92 46.79
CA LYS A 295 -1.55 -7.59 46.04
C LYS A 295 -1.81 -9.07 45.69
N ASN A 296 -2.89 -9.66 46.21
CA ASN A 296 -3.44 -10.96 45.82
C ASN A 296 -4.95 -10.95 46.13
N PRO A 297 -5.80 -10.52 45.18
CA PRO A 297 -7.22 -10.46 45.43
C PRO A 297 -7.84 -11.86 45.29
N THR A 298 -8.70 -12.23 46.23
CA THR A 298 -9.54 -13.44 46.11
C THR A 298 -10.58 -13.20 45.00
N GLU A 299 -11.03 -14.25 44.30
CA GLU A 299 -12.01 -14.12 43.20
C GLU A 299 -13.28 -13.33 43.63
N THR A 300 -13.67 -13.46 44.90
CA THR A 300 -14.77 -12.72 45.54
C THR A 300 -14.52 -11.21 45.68
N GLU A 301 -13.27 -10.78 45.90
CA GLU A 301 -12.89 -9.37 46.09
C GLU A 301 -12.82 -8.62 44.75
N LEU A 302 -12.46 -9.30 43.67
CA LEU A 302 -12.50 -8.74 42.31
C LEU A 302 -13.94 -8.47 41.85
N VAL A 303 -14.88 -9.35 42.20
CA VAL A 303 -16.30 -9.20 41.85
C VAL A 303 -16.94 -7.99 42.57
N GLN A 304 -16.50 -7.67 43.78
CA GLN A 304 -16.99 -6.50 44.52
C GLN A 304 -16.43 -5.16 44.00
N LEU A 305 -15.31 -5.15 43.28
CA LEU A 305 -14.69 -3.93 42.75
C LEU A 305 -15.34 -3.44 41.45
N VAL A 306 -16.06 -4.32 40.74
CA VAL A 306 -16.76 -3.98 39.50
C VAL A 306 -18.12 -3.38 39.86
N GLU A 307 -18.32 -2.11 39.52
CA GLU A 307 -19.62 -1.44 39.69
C GLU A 307 -20.70 -2.22 38.90
N SER A 308 -21.81 -2.53 39.56
CA SER A 308 -22.91 -3.24 38.92
C SER A 308 -23.51 -2.39 37.79
N PHE A 309 -23.88 -3.05 36.68
CA PHE A 309 -24.51 -2.36 35.56
C PHE A 309 -25.81 -1.70 36.01
N LYS A 310 -25.98 -0.43 35.67
CA LYS A 310 -27.24 0.28 35.90
C LYS A 310 -28.28 -0.23 34.91
N GLU A 311 -29.51 -0.44 35.40
CA GLU A 311 -30.62 -0.95 34.59
C GLU A 311 -30.84 -0.13 33.31
N ILE A 312 -30.68 1.20 33.39
CA ILE A 312 -30.80 2.12 32.24
C ILE A 312 -29.76 1.83 31.15
N GLU A 313 -28.54 1.46 31.50
CA GLU A 313 -27.47 1.15 30.53
C GLU A 313 -27.77 -0.15 29.79
N ILE A 314 -28.26 -1.15 30.51
CA ILE A 314 -28.70 -2.44 29.96
C ILE A 314 -29.83 -2.19 28.95
N LEU A 315 -30.86 -1.43 29.33
CA LEU A 315 -31.99 -1.11 28.46
C LEU A 315 -31.56 -0.37 27.18
N LYS A 316 -30.69 0.64 27.30
CA LYS A 316 -30.13 1.35 26.13
C LYS A 316 -29.42 0.39 25.19
N LYS A 317 -28.69 -0.60 25.74
CA LYS A 317 -27.95 -1.55 24.92
C LYS A 317 -28.87 -2.54 24.22
N ILE A 318 -29.90 -3.04 24.92
CA ILE A 318 -30.94 -3.90 24.34
C ILE A 318 -31.62 -3.21 23.15
N VAL A 319 -32.00 -1.94 23.31
CA VAL A 319 -32.61 -1.13 22.23
C VAL A 319 -31.66 -0.85 21.06
N ALA A 320 -30.34 -0.94 21.26
CA ALA A 320 -29.34 -0.77 20.20
C ALA A 320 -29.05 -2.06 19.40
N LEU A 321 -29.47 -3.24 19.88
CA LEU A 321 -29.17 -4.52 19.23
C LEU A 321 -29.92 -4.69 17.91
N LYS A 322 -29.25 -4.78 16.77
CA LYS A 322 -29.96 -4.95 15.49
C LYS A 322 -30.71 -6.29 15.44
N PRO A 323 -31.94 -6.31 14.90
CA PRO A 323 -32.63 -7.57 14.62
C PRO A 323 -31.92 -8.35 13.49
N GLU A 324 -32.23 -9.64 13.40
CA GLU A 324 -31.75 -10.64 12.45
C GLU A 324 -30.23 -10.79 12.46
N LYS A 325 -29.65 -10.82 13.66
CA LYS A 325 -28.23 -11.15 13.86
C LYS A 325 -28.07 -12.54 14.43
N SER A 326 -27.01 -13.21 14.00
CA SER A 326 -26.67 -14.55 14.48
C SER A 326 -26.60 -14.56 16.01
N PRO A 327 -27.18 -15.58 16.65
CA PRO A 327 -27.18 -15.70 18.10
C PRO A 327 -25.75 -15.74 18.63
N GLY A 328 -25.58 -15.27 19.87
CA GLY A 328 -24.31 -15.34 20.57
C GLY A 328 -23.88 -16.78 20.88
N PRO A 329 -22.72 -16.98 21.52
CA PRO A 329 -22.26 -18.30 21.99
C PRO A 329 -23.24 -18.99 22.94
N ASP A 330 -24.11 -18.21 23.59
CA ASP A 330 -25.22 -18.62 24.46
C ASP A 330 -26.46 -19.12 23.68
N GLY A 331 -26.48 -18.99 22.35
CA GLY A 331 -27.58 -19.43 21.49
C GLY A 331 -28.82 -18.54 21.55
N ILE A 332 -28.77 -17.41 22.27
CA ILE A 332 -29.91 -16.51 22.43
C ILE A 332 -29.90 -15.48 21.29
N PRO A 333 -30.98 -15.39 20.49
CA PRO A 333 -31.06 -14.39 19.43
C PRO A 333 -31.41 -13.01 20.03
N ASN A 334 -30.91 -11.94 19.42
CA ASN A 334 -31.05 -10.56 19.95
C ASN A 334 -32.52 -10.13 20.16
N GLU A 335 -33.45 -10.69 19.40
CA GLU A 335 -34.89 -10.44 19.52
C GLU A 335 -35.45 -10.96 20.83
N ALA A 336 -34.98 -12.13 21.29
CA ALA A 336 -35.44 -12.73 22.53
C ALA A 336 -35.06 -11.86 23.74
N SER A 337 -33.92 -11.15 23.68
CA SER A 337 -33.49 -10.22 24.72
C SER A 337 -34.30 -8.91 24.75
N ARG A 338 -35.03 -8.58 23.69
CA ARG A 338 -35.89 -7.39 23.60
C ARG A 338 -37.33 -7.62 24.06
N MET A 339 -37.76 -8.88 24.17
CA MET A 339 -39.15 -9.24 24.50
C MET A 339 -39.47 -9.28 26.01
N ARG A 340 -38.77 -8.49 26.85
CA ARG A 340 -39.13 -8.30 28.26
C ARG A 340 -39.61 -6.89 28.52
#